data_AF-A0A9W8UTG1-F1
#
_entry.id   AF-A0A9W8UTG1-F1
#
_cell.length_a   1.000
_cell.length_b   1.000
_cell.length_c   1.000
_cell.angle_alpha   90.00
_cell.angle_beta   90.00
_cell.angle_gamma   90.00
#
_symmetry.space_group_name_H-M   'P 1'
#
loop_
_entity.id
_entity.type
_entity.pdbx_description
1 polymer ?
#
loop_
_entity_poly.entity_id
_entity_poly.type
_entity_poly.pdbx_seq_one_letter_code
_entity_poly.pdbx_strand_id
1 'polypeptide(L)'
;MAPSLEQSDSVDDVLSNPLKQKPQLVAPEPEHCPGPESEQAGSADSCAGCPNQAICASAPKGPDPDIPVISSRLENVKRKILVLSGKGGVGKSTFTSLLAHAFATNPDSNVGIMDTDICGPSIPKMMGVEDETIHVSGSGWTPVWVMDNLAVMSIQFMLPSRDEAVIWRGPKKNGLIKHT
;
A
#
# COMPACT_ATOMS: atom_id res chain seq x y z
N MET A 1 35.68 -4.08 15.67
CA MET A 1 34.72 -3.50 16.62
C MET A 1 33.41 -3.33 15.88
N ALA A 2 32.40 -4.13 16.21
CA ALA A 2 31.08 -4.01 15.62
C ALA A 2 30.44 -2.69 16.09
N PRO A 3 29.77 -1.92 15.21
CA PRO A 3 29.04 -0.74 15.66
C PRO A 3 27.86 -1.20 16.53
N SER A 4 27.70 -0.52 17.66
CA SER A 4 26.68 -0.76 18.66
C SER A 4 25.28 -0.64 18.08
N LEU A 5 24.39 -1.53 18.50
CA LEU A 5 22.94 -1.43 18.31
C LEU A 5 22.45 -0.09 18.86
N GLU A 6 22.03 0.82 17.98
CA GLU A 6 21.36 2.05 18.38
C GLU A 6 19.99 1.71 18.99
N GLN A 7 19.66 2.41 20.08
CA GLN A 7 18.41 2.27 20.82
C GLN A 7 17.21 2.57 19.92
N SER A 8 16.10 1.86 20.14
CA SER A 8 14.84 2.13 19.45
C SER A 8 14.35 3.55 19.74
N ASP A 9 14.13 4.33 18.69
CA ASP A 9 13.55 5.67 18.78
C ASP A 9 12.20 5.64 19.51
N SER A 10 11.90 6.74 20.21
CA SER A 10 10.63 6.87 20.93
C SER A 10 9.45 6.92 19.96
N VAL A 11 8.28 6.46 20.41
CA VAL A 11 7.05 6.46 19.59
C VAL A 11 6.67 7.90 19.19
N ASP A 12 6.99 8.89 20.02
CA ASP A 12 6.73 10.30 19.76
C ASP A 12 7.62 10.84 18.62
N ASP A 13 8.88 10.39 18.53
CA ASP A 13 9.78 10.74 17.42
C ASP A 13 9.27 10.18 16.07
N VAL A 14 8.73 8.95 16.08
CA VAL A 14 8.11 8.33 14.89
C VAL A 14 6.82 9.05 14.47
N LEU A 15 6.05 9.60 15.43
CA LEU A 15 4.83 10.36 15.12
C LEU A 15 5.14 11.78 14.61
N SER A 16 6.29 12.33 14.97
CA SER A 16 6.81 13.61 14.47
C SER A 16 7.50 13.51 13.10
N ASN A 17 7.52 12.33 12.50
CA ASN A 17 8.31 11.98 11.32
C ASN A 17 8.09 12.94 10.12
N PRO A 18 9.16 13.45 9.50
CA PRO A 18 9.16 14.43 8.40
C PRO A 18 8.37 14.05 7.14
N LEU A 19 7.84 12.83 7.02
CA LEU A 19 6.93 12.44 5.94
C LEU A 19 5.56 13.17 5.96
N LYS A 20 5.25 13.92 7.03
CA LYS A 20 4.13 14.88 7.07
C LYS A 20 4.52 16.32 6.70
N GLN A 21 5.81 16.62 6.52
CA GLN A 21 6.20 17.95 6.04
C GLN A 21 5.82 18.09 4.57
N LYS A 22 5.21 19.23 4.22
CA LYS A 22 4.96 19.57 2.82
C LYS A 22 6.29 19.45 2.05
N PRO A 23 6.32 18.77 0.89
CA PRO A 23 7.52 18.67 0.08
C PRO A 23 8.09 20.05 -0.17
N GLN A 24 9.40 20.22 0.04
CA GLN A 24 10.06 21.48 -0.27
C GLN A 24 10.12 21.62 -1.79
N LEU A 25 9.22 22.44 -2.33
CA LEU A 25 9.09 22.61 -3.77
C LEU A 25 10.33 23.33 -4.33
N VAL A 26 10.78 22.88 -5.50
CA VAL A 26 11.93 23.48 -6.22
C VAL A 26 11.65 24.92 -6.65
N ALA A 27 10.37 25.30 -6.71
CA ALA A 27 9.91 26.66 -6.91
C ALA A 27 8.77 26.96 -5.91
N PRO A 28 8.62 28.20 -5.44
CA PRO A 28 7.49 28.58 -4.60
C PRO A 28 6.16 28.29 -5.31
N GLU A 29 5.14 27.90 -4.54
CA GLU A 29 3.78 27.79 -5.07
C GLU A 29 3.39 29.15 -5.69
N PRO A 30 2.77 29.18 -6.88
CA PRO A 30 2.30 30.43 -7.44
C PRO A 30 1.36 31.11 -6.45
N GLU A 31 1.57 32.40 -6.17
CA GLU A 31 0.89 33.14 -5.08
C GLU A 31 -0.65 33.05 -5.13
N HIS A 32 -1.22 32.77 -6.30
CA HIS A 32 -2.67 32.69 -6.54
C HIS A 32 -3.14 31.30 -6.98
N CYS A 33 -2.33 30.26 -6.80
CA CYS A 33 -2.74 28.90 -7.13
C CYS A 33 -3.85 28.43 -6.17
N PRO A 34 -5.03 28.01 -6.68
CA PRO A 34 -6.10 27.49 -5.82
C PRO A 34 -5.73 26.14 -5.17
N GLY A 35 -4.63 25.52 -5.60
CA GLY A 35 -4.20 24.19 -5.18
C GLY A 35 -4.88 23.07 -5.97
N PRO A 36 -4.25 21.89 -6.07
CA PRO A 36 -4.76 20.78 -6.87
C PRO A 36 -6.05 20.14 -6.32
N GLU A 37 -6.35 20.33 -5.04
CA GLU A 37 -7.54 19.77 -4.38
C GLU A 37 -8.76 20.70 -4.44
N SER A 38 -8.59 21.95 -4.89
CA SER A 38 -9.67 22.92 -4.99
C SER A 38 -10.61 22.60 -6.15
N GLU A 39 -11.90 22.92 -5.99
CA GLU A 39 -12.88 22.85 -7.08
C GLU A 39 -12.52 23.77 -8.25
N GLN A 40 -11.71 24.82 -8.00
CA GLN A 40 -11.25 25.77 -8.99
C GLN A 40 -9.91 25.36 -9.66
N ALA A 41 -9.36 24.19 -9.31
CA ALA A 41 -8.12 23.68 -9.88
C ALA A 41 -8.27 23.46 -11.39
N GLY A 42 -7.41 24.10 -12.19
CA GLY A 42 -7.43 24.01 -13.66
C GLY A 42 -8.51 24.87 -14.35
N SER A 43 -9.40 25.51 -13.60
CA SER A 43 -10.47 26.39 -14.10
C SER A 43 -10.34 27.85 -13.65
N ALA A 44 -9.58 28.14 -12.59
CA ALA A 44 -9.30 29.51 -12.14
C ALA A 44 -8.44 30.29 -13.15
N ASP A 45 -8.55 31.62 -13.12
CA ASP A 45 -7.73 32.52 -13.95
C ASP A 45 -6.22 32.32 -13.69
N SER A 46 -5.84 32.03 -12.45
CA SER A 46 -4.45 31.73 -12.07
C SER A 46 -3.93 30.40 -12.62
N CYS A 47 -4.80 29.55 -13.17
CA CYS A 47 -4.41 28.30 -13.84
C CYS A 47 -4.15 28.49 -15.34
N ALA A 48 -4.47 29.66 -15.93
CA ALA A 48 -4.24 29.93 -17.34
C ALA A 48 -2.73 29.92 -17.66
N GLY A 49 -2.32 29.06 -18.60
CA GLY A 49 -0.90 28.89 -18.96
C GLY A 49 -0.11 27.98 -18.02
N CYS A 50 -0.75 27.39 -17.00
CA CYS A 50 -0.14 26.38 -16.16
C CYS A 50 0.05 25.07 -16.95
N PRO A 51 1.27 24.47 -17.00
CA PRO A 51 1.51 23.20 -17.69
C PRO A 51 0.60 22.05 -17.22
N ASN A 52 0.12 22.10 -15.98
CA ASN A 52 -0.72 21.09 -15.37
C ASN A 52 -2.22 21.43 -15.40
N GLN A 53 -2.65 22.50 -16.08
CA GLN A 53 -4.02 22.99 -16.07
C GLN A 53 -5.05 21.90 -16.40
N ALA A 54 -4.84 21.16 -17.48
CA ALA A 54 -5.75 20.09 -17.91
C ALA A 54 -5.81 18.92 -16.90
N ILE A 55 -4.69 18.62 -16.23
CA ILE A 55 -4.62 17.57 -15.22
C ILE A 55 -5.38 18.01 -13.98
N CYS A 56 -5.16 19.23 -13.49
CA CYS A 56 -5.89 19.79 -12.36
C CYS A 56 -7.41 19.89 -12.64
N ALA A 57 -7.79 20.27 -13.86
CA ALA A 57 -9.18 20.37 -14.28
C ALA A 57 -9.89 19.01 -14.31
N SER A 58 -9.19 17.94 -14.69
CA SER A 58 -9.76 16.59 -14.82
C SER A 58 -9.54 15.68 -13.61
N ALA A 59 -8.62 16.02 -12.71
CA ALA A 59 -8.36 15.25 -11.51
C ALA A 59 -9.61 15.21 -10.61
N PRO A 60 -9.92 14.06 -9.97
CA PRO A 60 -10.94 14.00 -8.94
C PRO A 60 -10.55 14.91 -7.76
N LYS A 61 -11.52 15.69 -7.27
CA LYS A 61 -11.36 16.60 -6.13
C LYS A 61 -12.03 16.00 -4.90
N GLY A 62 -11.54 16.38 -3.73
CA GLY A 62 -12.05 15.88 -2.46
C GLY A 62 -11.46 14.52 -2.06
N PRO A 63 -11.87 13.99 -0.89
CA PRO A 63 -11.36 12.73 -0.37
C PRO A 63 -11.74 11.56 -1.30
N ASP A 64 -10.83 10.59 -1.44
CA ASP A 64 -11.09 9.39 -2.24
C ASP A 64 -12.37 8.69 -1.73
N PRO A 65 -13.38 8.47 -2.60
CA PRO A 65 -14.66 7.89 -2.22
C PRO A 65 -14.54 6.48 -1.63
N ASP A 66 -13.41 5.80 -1.82
CA ASP A 66 -13.16 4.46 -1.27
C ASP A 66 -12.67 4.49 0.18
N ILE A 67 -12.21 5.63 0.70
CA ILE A 67 -11.71 5.75 2.09
C ILE A 67 -12.72 5.26 3.14
N PRO A 68 -14.02 5.63 3.10
CA PRO A 68 -14.99 5.15 4.06
C PRO A 68 -15.16 3.62 4.00
N VAL A 69 -15.15 3.03 2.80
CA VAL A 69 -15.29 1.59 2.59
C VAL A 69 -14.07 0.85 3.13
N ILE A 70 -12.86 1.33 2.82
CA ILE A 70 -11.60 0.78 3.32
C ILE A 70 -11.56 0.86 4.86
N SER A 71 -11.97 2.00 5.42
CA SER A 71 -12.00 2.21 6.87
C SER A 71 -12.92 1.22 7.56
N SER A 72 -14.12 0.98 7.01
CA SER A 72 -15.07 -0.02 7.51
C SER A 72 -14.50 -1.45 7.44
N ARG A 73 -13.86 -1.83 6.33
CA ARG A 73 -13.25 -3.17 6.18
C ARG A 73 -12.10 -3.42 7.16
N LEU A 74 -11.34 -2.38 7.50
CA LEU A 74 -10.18 -2.46 8.39
C LEU A 74 -10.50 -2.13 9.85
N GLU A 75 -11.76 -1.87 10.20
CA GLU A 75 -12.20 -1.47 11.53
C GLU A 75 -11.78 -2.51 12.60
N ASN A 76 -11.99 -3.79 12.30
CA ASN A 76 -11.71 -4.90 13.22
C ASN A 76 -10.22 -5.31 13.28
N VAL A 77 -9.36 -4.74 12.44
CA VAL A 77 -7.92 -5.04 12.45
C VAL A 77 -7.24 -4.23 13.55
N LYS A 78 -6.88 -4.89 14.66
CA LYS A 78 -6.35 -4.20 15.85
C LYS A 78 -5.02 -3.47 15.60
N ARG A 79 -4.14 -4.04 14.77
CA ARG A 79 -2.80 -3.51 14.49
C ARG A 79 -2.51 -3.60 13.00
N LYS A 80 -2.08 -2.48 12.42
CA LYS A 80 -1.69 -2.38 11.01
C LYS A 80 -0.20 -2.03 10.97
N ILE A 81 0.62 -2.89 10.38
CA ILE A 81 2.07 -2.70 10.28
C ILE A 81 2.42 -2.61 8.81
N LEU A 82 2.99 -1.47 8.41
CA LEU A 82 3.42 -1.23 7.05
C LEU A 82 4.92 -1.48 6.93
N VAL A 83 5.32 -2.50 6.16
CA VAL A 83 6.72 -2.83 5.90
C VAL A 83 7.14 -2.25 4.56
N LEU A 84 8.01 -1.24 4.58
CA LEU A 84 8.47 -0.53 3.38
C LEU A 84 9.97 -0.76 3.13
N SER A 85 10.38 -0.66 1.86
CA SER A 85 11.79 -0.68 1.47
C SER A 85 12.06 0.32 0.35
N GLY A 86 13.11 1.13 0.50
CA GLY A 86 13.51 2.11 -0.53
C GLY A 86 14.26 1.51 -1.74
N LYS A 87 14.63 0.23 -1.68
CA LYS A 87 15.35 -0.49 -2.75
C LYS A 87 14.83 -1.92 -2.86
N GLY A 88 14.88 -2.49 -4.06
CA GLY A 88 14.59 -3.92 -4.29
C GLY A 88 15.69 -4.81 -3.69
N GLY A 89 15.33 -6.03 -3.29
CA GLY A 89 16.29 -7.05 -2.85
C GLY A 89 16.81 -6.94 -1.41
N VAL A 90 16.30 -5.99 -0.60
CA VAL A 90 16.74 -5.82 0.80
C VAL A 90 16.15 -6.83 1.78
N GLY A 91 15.28 -7.74 1.31
CA GLY A 91 14.66 -8.75 2.17
C GLY A 91 13.34 -8.33 2.84
N LYS A 92 12.65 -7.29 2.33
CA LYS A 92 11.31 -6.86 2.82
C LYS A 92 10.35 -8.03 3.01
N SER A 93 10.21 -8.86 1.97
CA SER A 93 9.26 -9.98 1.99
C SER A 93 9.68 -11.05 3.00
N THR A 94 10.97 -11.37 3.07
CA THR A 94 11.53 -12.29 4.07
C THR A 94 11.24 -11.81 5.48
N PHE A 95 11.49 -10.53 5.78
CA PHE A 95 11.19 -9.95 7.07
C PHE A 95 9.69 -10.01 7.39
N THR A 96 8.84 -9.67 6.42
CA THR A 96 7.38 -9.71 6.57
C THR A 96 6.88 -11.12 6.89
N SER A 97 7.34 -12.14 6.15
CA SER A 97 6.99 -13.53 6.39
C SER A 97 7.42 -14.02 7.77
N LEU A 98 8.66 -13.72 8.18
CA LEU A 98 9.17 -14.10 9.50
C LEU A 98 8.42 -13.41 10.64
N LEU A 99 8.13 -12.11 10.49
CA LEU A 99 7.37 -11.34 11.48
C LEU A 99 5.95 -11.89 11.63
N ALA A 100 5.30 -12.23 10.51
CA ALA A 100 3.96 -12.81 10.52
C ALA A 100 3.93 -14.18 11.21
N HIS A 101 4.89 -15.06 10.91
CA HIS A 101 5.04 -16.33 11.63
C HIS A 101 5.32 -16.13 13.12
N ALA A 102 6.16 -15.16 13.48
CA ALA A 102 6.44 -14.84 14.88
C ALA A 102 5.16 -14.42 15.62
N PHE A 103 4.31 -13.58 15.04
CA PHE A 103 3.00 -13.25 15.64
C PHE A 103 2.05 -14.44 15.67
N ALA A 104 2.05 -15.29 14.64
CA ALA A 104 1.21 -16.47 14.57
C ALA A 104 1.59 -17.56 15.60
N THR A 105 2.78 -17.49 16.22
CA THR A 105 3.14 -18.37 17.35
C THR A 105 2.21 -18.21 18.55
N ASN A 106 1.55 -17.06 18.68
CA ASN A 106 0.50 -16.87 19.66
C ASN A 106 -0.85 -17.34 19.08
N PRO A 107 -1.46 -18.42 19.60
CA PRO A 107 -2.71 -18.94 19.07
C PRO A 107 -3.90 -17.96 19.22
N ASP A 108 -3.81 -17.01 20.15
CA ASP A 108 -4.85 -15.99 20.35
C ASP A 108 -4.75 -14.83 19.34
N SER A 109 -3.70 -14.82 18.51
CA SER A 109 -3.47 -13.78 17.49
C SER A 109 -3.88 -14.27 16.11
N ASN A 110 -4.79 -13.54 15.48
CA ASN A 110 -5.11 -13.70 14.05
C ASN A 110 -4.23 -12.75 13.22
N VAL A 111 -3.45 -13.32 12.31
CA VAL A 111 -2.45 -12.60 11.53
C VAL A 111 -2.80 -12.68 10.04
N GLY A 112 -2.74 -11.52 9.38
CA GLY A 112 -2.93 -11.41 7.94
C GLY A 112 -1.73 -10.74 7.28
N ILE A 113 -1.25 -11.30 6.18
CA ILE A 113 -0.29 -10.65 5.29
C ILE A 113 -1.04 -10.16 4.04
N MET A 114 -0.78 -8.91 3.67
CA MET A 114 -1.32 -8.29 2.47
C MET A 114 -0.15 -7.89 1.57
N ASP A 115 0.02 -8.58 0.44
CA ASP A 115 1.10 -8.38 -0.51
C ASP A 115 0.60 -7.67 -1.78
N THR A 116 0.92 -6.38 -1.87
CA THR A 116 0.60 -5.52 -3.02
C THR A 116 1.79 -5.37 -3.98
N ASP A 117 2.84 -6.19 -3.86
CA ASP A 117 4.07 -6.07 -4.66
C ASP A 117 3.90 -6.67 -6.07
N ILE A 118 3.33 -5.88 -6.97
CA ILE A 118 2.97 -6.29 -8.33
C ILE A 118 4.18 -6.70 -9.18
N CYS A 119 5.36 -6.13 -8.92
CA CYS A 119 6.52 -6.31 -9.77
C CYS A 119 7.30 -7.60 -9.48
N GLY A 120 6.97 -8.31 -8.40
CA GLY A 120 7.68 -9.51 -7.98
C GLY A 120 7.14 -10.03 -6.65
N PRO A 121 5.87 -10.43 -6.59
CA PRO A 121 5.25 -10.90 -5.35
C PRO A 121 6.00 -12.17 -4.90
N SER A 122 6.62 -12.08 -3.72
CA SER A 122 7.48 -13.14 -3.17
C SER A 122 6.87 -13.79 -1.95
N ILE A 123 5.82 -13.19 -1.37
CA ILE A 123 5.18 -13.70 -0.16
C ILE A 123 4.55 -15.08 -0.40
N PRO A 124 3.73 -15.34 -1.43
CA PRO A 124 3.13 -16.66 -1.61
C PRO A 124 4.16 -17.79 -1.67
N LYS A 125 5.26 -17.56 -2.39
CA LYS A 125 6.39 -18.49 -2.46
C LYS A 125 7.07 -18.71 -1.11
N MET A 126 7.37 -17.63 -0.39
CA MET A 126 8.01 -17.72 0.94
C MET A 126 7.11 -18.41 1.97
N MET A 127 5.80 -18.31 1.81
CA MET A 127 4.80 -18.90 2.71
C MET A 127 4.39 -20.32 2.27
N GLY A 128 4.95 -20.86 1.18
CA GLY A 128 4.66 -22.22 0.70
C GLY A 128 3.27 -22.40 0.08
N VAL A 129 2.63 -21.30 -0.34
CA VAL A 129 1.28 -21.28 -0.91
C VAL A 129 1.27 -20.69 -2.33
N GLU A 130 2.38 -20.79 -3.05
CA GLU A 130 2.51 -20.22 -4.40
C GLU A 130 1.58 -20.86 -5.44
N ASP A 131 1.17 -22.11 -5.25
CA ASP A 131 0.26 -22.85 -6.14
C ASP A 131 -1.22 -22.58 -5.86
N GLU A 132 -1.51 -21.84 -4.79
CA GLU A 132 -2.88 -21.51 -4.40
C GLU A 132 -3.46 -20.42 -5.29
N THR A 133 -4.79 -20.41 -5.38
CA THR A 133 -5.55 -19.40 -6.11
C THR A 133 -6.55 -18.74 -5.19
N ILE A 134 -6.93 -17.51 -5.51
CA ILE A 134 -7.88 -16.79 -4.68
C ILE A 134 -9.28 -17.36 -4.86
N HIS A 135 -9.93 -17.71 -3.75
CA HIS A 135 -11.32 -18.13 -3.78
C HIS A 135 -12.24 -16.91 -3.68
N VAL A 136 -13.18 -16.82 -4.60
CA VAL A 136 -14.22 -15.78 -4.59
C VAL A 136 -15.50 -16.36 -3.98
N SER A 137 -15.97 -15.73 -2.92
CA SER A 137 -17.22 -16.06 -2.23
C SER A 137 -18.25 -14.93 -2.38
N GLY A 138 -19.50 -15.16 -1.96
CA GLY A 138 -20.53 -14.11 -1.94
C GLY A 138 -20.19 -12.91 -1.05
N SER A 139 -19.26 -13.08 -0.10
CA SER A 139 -18.73 -12.02 0.77
C SER A 139 -17.47 -11.32 0.23
N GLY A 140 -17.00 -11.71 -0.96
CA GLY A 140 -15.77 -11.21 -1.56
C GLY A 140 -14.65 -12.24 -1.56
N TRP A 141 -13.41 -11.75 -1.58
CA TRP A 141 -12.24 -12.61 -1.70
C TRP A 141 -11.85 -13.23 -0.36
N THR A 142 -11.62 -14.54 -0.38
CA THR A 142 -11.13 -15.30 0.77
C THR A 142 -9.61 -15.39 0.67
N PRO A 143 -8.86 -14.99 1.72
CA PRO A 143 -7.41 -15.13 1.73
C PRO A 143 -7.00 -16.60 1.79
N VAL A 144 -5.78 -16.87 1.36
CA VAL A 144 -5.18 -18.20 1.42
C VAL A 144 -4.62 -18.44 2.82
N TRP A 145 -5.03 -19.53 3.48
CA TRP A 145 -4.56 -19.86 4.82
C TRP A 145 -3.27 -20.65 4.77
N VAL A 146 -2.26 -20.19 5.53
CA VAL A 146 -0.97 -20.88 5.71
C VAL A 146 -0.98 -21.70 7.00
N MET A 147 -1.67 -21.20 8.03
CA MET A 147 -1.91 -21.86 9.33
C MET A 147 -3.32 -21.49 9.79
N ASP A 148 -3.83 -22.12 10.85
CA ASP A 148 -5.18 -21.85 11.38
C ASP A 148 -5.42 -20.37 11.76
N ASN A 149 -4.37 -19.62 12.07
CA ASN A 149 -4.40 -18.22 12.48
C ASN A 149 -3.54 -17.29 11.60
N LEU A 150 -3.06 -17.77 10.44
CA LEU A 150 -2.22 -17.01 9.53
C LEU A 150 -2.72 -17.11 8.10
N ALA A 151 -3.17 -15.98 7.55
CA ALA A 151 -3.68 -15.89 6.18
C ALA A 151 -2.86 -14.91 5.34
N VAL A 152 -2.83 -15.15 4.04
CA VAL A 152 -2.11 -14.36 3.04
C VAL A 152 -3.07 -13.95 1.93
N MET A 153 -3.04 -12.67 1.59
CA MET A 153 -3.61 -12.13 0.37
C MET A 153 -2.48 -11.56 -0.48
N SER A 154 -2.37 -11.99 -1.74
CA SER A 154 -1.36 -11.50 -2.67
C SER A 154 -1.95 -11.37 -4.07
N ILE A 155 -1.45 -10.38 -4.80
CA ILE A 155 -1.81 -10.17 -6.20
C ILE A 155 -1.40 -11.34 -7.10
N GLN A 156 -0.42 -12.14 -6.69
CA GLN A 156 0.02 -13.34 -7.40
C GLN A 156 -1.13 -14.33 -7.61
N PHE A 157 -2.05 -14.44 -6.65
CA PHE A 157 -3.19 -15.37 -6.70
C PHE A 157 -4.21 -15.02 -7.79
N MET A 158 -4.08 -13.83 -8.39
CA MET A 158 -4.97 -13.31 -9.44
C MET A 158 -4.32 -13.40 -10.83
N LEU A 159 -3.04 -13.79 -10.90
CA LEU A 159 -2.34 -13.94 -12.17
C LEU A 159 -2.71 -15.30 -12.79
N PRO A 160 -3.08 -15.34 -14.09
CA PRO A 160 -3.40 -16.60 -14.77
C PRO A 160 -2.18 -17.50 -14.98
N SER A 161 -0.97 -16.91 -14.97
CA SER A 161 0.29 -17.60 -15.19
C SER A 161 1.41 -16.89 -14.42
N ARG A 162 2.34 -17.67 -13.87
CA ARG A 162 3.46 -17.19 -13.04
C ARG A 162 4.53 -16.45 -13.84
N ASP A 163 4.75 -16.87 -15.08
CA ASP A 163 5.81 -16.36 -15.95
C ASP A 163 5.30 -15.26 -16.89
N GLU A 164 4.02 -14.91 -16.80
CA GLU A 164 3.44 -13.88 -17.66
C GLU A 164 3.76 -12.50 -17.09
N ALA A 165 4.65 -11.79 -17.81
CA ALA A 165 4.94 -10.40 -17.52
C ALA A 165 3.71 -9.54 -17.82
N VAL A 166 2.83 -9.37 -16.83
CA VAL A 166 1.67 -8.51 -17.00
C VAL A 166 2.11 -7.05 -16.93
N ILE A 167 2.00 -6.33 -18.04
CA ILE A 167 2.24 -4.89 -18.09
C ILE A 167 1.03 -4.18 -17.48
N TRP A 168 1.12 -3.90 -16.18
CA TRP A 168 0.09 -3.15 -15.47
C TRP A 168 0.22 -1.65 -15.75
N ARG A 169 -0.71 -1.09 -16.52
CA ARG A 169 -0.85 0.37 -16.65
C ARG A 169 -1.62 0.93 -15.45
N GLY A 170 -1.30 2.17 -15.04
CA GLY A 170 -1.78 2.81 -13.80
C GLY A 170 -3.24 2.54 -13.41
N PRO A 171 -4.23 2.72 -14.31
CA PRO A 171 -5.63 2.46 -13.99
C PRO A 171 -5.93 0.99 -13.65
N LYS A 172 -5.31 0.03 -14.34
CA LYS A 172 -5.47 -1.41 -14.05
C LYS A 172 -4.80 -1.81 -12.74
N LYS A 173 -3.62 -1.24 -12.45
CA LYS A 173 -2.92 -1.44 -11.17
C LYS A 173 -3.77 -0.97 -9.99
N ASN A 174 -4.31 0.24 -10.08
CA ASN A 174 -5.11 0.82 -9.00
C ASN A 174 -6.43 0.06 -8.82
N GLY A 175 -7.07 -0.38 -9.90
CA GLY A 175 -8.26 -1.23 -9.81
C GLY A 175 -7.99 -2.53 -9.05
N LEU A 176 -6.89 -3.21 -9.34
CA LEU A 176 -6.57 -4.48 -8.68
C LEU A 176 -6.27 -4.30 -7.18
N ILE A 177 -5.53 -3.25 -6.82
CA ILE A 177 -5.23 -2.91 -5.41
C ILE A 177 -6.51 -2.55 -4.64
N LYS A 178 -7.52 -1.95 -5.29
CA LYS A 178 -8.80 -1.63 -4.63
C LYS A 178 -9.62 -2.87 -4.25
N HIS A 179 -9.39 -3.97 -4.94
CA HIS A 179 -10.14 -5.20 -4.72
C HIS A 179 -9.46 -6.17 -3.75
N THR A 180 -8.13 -6.10 -3.63
CA THR A 180 -7.34 -6.84 -2.63
C THR A 180 -7.65 -6.30 -1.25
#